data_AF-A0AAJ4SVB7-F1
#
_entry.id   AF-A0AAJ4SVB7-F1
#
_cell.length_a   1.000
_cell.length_b   1.000
_cell.length_c   1.000
_cell.angle_alpha   90.00
_cell.angle_beta   90.00
_cell.angle_gamma   90.00
#
_symmetry.space_group_name_H-M   'P 1'
#
loop_
_entity.id
_entity.type
_entity.pdbx_description
1 polymer ?
#
loop_
_entity_poly.entity_id
_entity_poly.type
_entity_poly.pdbx_seq_one_letter_code
_entity_poly.pdbx_strand_id
1 'polypeptide(L)'
;MKFDIEGKAGIPAPTPAQISRAIKSLRSYGPSSYASLTDNFGNYVQVAGGGVTCMIEHFKIDGGRRWRASHDKPSPVRPDGTILVFRAGNIPMRSDEWFMSDQVVEIFLAFLNGKPFPSSIYWRPTHGF
;
A
#
# COMPACT_ATOMS: atom_id res chain seq x y z
N MET A 1 2.78 -14.37 8.74
CA MET A 1 2.98 -13.13 7.97
C MET A 1 4.14 -13.32 7.01
N LYS A 2 3.98 -12.90 5.76
CA LYS A 2 5.00 -12.91 4.70
C LYS A 2 5.03 -11.54 4.03
N PHE A 3 6.21 -10.99 3.81
CA PHE A 3 6.40 -9.72 3.13
C PHE A 3 7.09 -9.91 1.80
N ASP A 4 6.38 -9.60 0.72
CA ASP A 4 6.86 -9.69 -0.65
C ASP A 4 7.14 -8.28 -1.20
N ILE A 5 8.29 -8.12 -1.84
CA ILE A 5 8.71 -6.87 -2.48
C ILE A 5 9.01 -7.19 -3.93
N GLU A 6 8.59 -6.32 -4.85
CA GLU A 6 8.87 -6.48 -6.27
C GLU A 6 10.34 -6.82 -6.56
N GLY A 7 10.56 -7.92 -7.29
CA GLY A 7 11.88 -8.34 -7.74
C GLY A 7 12.80 -8.87 -6.64
N LYS A 8 12.26 -9.20 -5.46
CA LYS A 8 13.02 -9.73 -4.32
C LYS A 8 12.40 -11.02 -3.79
N ALA A 9 13.21 -11.84 -3.12
CA ALA A 9 12.71 -12.98 -2.38
C ALA A 9 11.83 -12.51 -1.22
N GLY A 10 10.71 -13.21 -1.00
CA GLY A 10 9.80 -12.93 0.10
C GLY A 10 10.44 -13.15 1.46
N ILE A 11 10.14 -12.28 2.42
CA ILE A 11 10.66 -12.32 3.79
C ILE A 11 9.58 -12.97 4.69
N PRO A 12 9.80 -14.19 5.19
CA PRO A 12 8.93 -14.78 6.21
C PRO A 12 9.14 -14.07 7.55
N ALA A 13 8.05 -13.88 8.31
CA ALA A 13 8.09 -13.25 9.64
C ALA A 13 8.91 -11.94 9.68
N PRO A 14 8.56 -10.94 8.84
CA PRO A 14 9.33 -9.71 8.71
C PRO A 14 9.34 -8.89 9.99
N THR A 15 10.46 -8.23 10.30
CA THR A 15 10.55 -7.28 11.40
C THR A 15 10.00 -5.90 10.99
N PRO A 16 9.56 -5.06 11.96
CA PRO A 16 9.16 -3.68 11.69
C PRO A 16 10.23 -2.87 10.93
N ALA A 17 11.51 -3.08 11.24
CA ALA A 17 12.62 -2.41 10.59
C ALA A 17 12.79 -2.83 9.12
N GLN A 18 12.61 -4.12 8.81
CA GLN A 18 12.66 -4.62 7.42
C GLN A 18 11.52 -4.02 6.58
N ILE A 19 10.31 -3.96 7.13
CA ILE A 19 9.16 -3.33 6.47
C ILE A 19 9.43 -1.85 6.23
N SER A 20 9.79 -1.09 7.28
CA SER A 20 10.03 0.35 7.18
C SER A 20 11.11 0.68 6.16
N ARG A 21 12.25 -0.01 6.20
CA ARG A 21 13.35 0.18 5.24
C ARG A 21 12.92 -0.13 3.81
N ALA A 22 12.21 -1.24 3.59
CA ALA A 22 11.78 -1.65 2.27
C ALA A 22 10.78 -0.66 1.65
N ILE A 23 9.74 -0.28 2.41
CA ILE A 23 8.70 0.65 1.95
C ILE A 23 9.31 2.02 1.60
N LYS A 24 10.21 2.55 2.44
CA LYS A 24 10.93 3.81 2.15
C LYS A 24 11.87 3.72 0.95
N SER A 25 12.30 2.51 0.58
CA SER A 25 13.15 2.28 -0.59
C SER A 25 12.38 2.15 -1.91
N LEU A 26 11.04 1.98 -1.87
CA LEU A 26 10.23 1.88 -3.09
C LEU A 26 10.32 3.16 -3.92
N ARG A 27 10.28 2.99 -5.24
CA ARG A 27 10.27 4.09 -6.22
C ARG A 27 9.26 3.74 -7.31
N SER A 28 8.37 4.68 -7.65
CA SER A 28 7.42 4.50 -8.76
C SER A 28 8.14 4.18 -10.07
N TYR A 29 9.27 4.85 -10.31
CA TYR A 29 10.21 4.56 -11.39
C TYR A 29 11.53 4.09 -10.77
N GLY A 30 11.66 2.78 -10.57
CA GLY A 30 12.84 2.14 -10.00
C GLY A 30 12.76 0.61 -10.01
N PRO A 31 13.72 -0.08 -9.37
CA PRO A 31 13.80 -1.54 -9.44
C PRO A 31 12.65 -2.25 -8.71
N SER A 32 12.10 -1.61 -7.68
CA SER A 32 10.95 -2.09 -6.91
C SER A 32 9.97 -0.94 -6.69
N SER A 33 8.73 -1.14 -7.12
CA SER A 33 7.65 -0.16 -7.15
C SER A 33 6.39 -0.62 -6.42
N TYR A 34 6.39 -1.83 -5.86
CA TYR A 34 5.30 -2.31 -5.01
C TYR A 34 5.81 -3.31 -3.95
N ALA A 35 5.00 -3.49 -2.91
CA ALA A 35 5.21 -4.50 -1.88
C ALA A 35 3.87 -4.92 -1.26
N SER A 36 3.82 -6.13 -0.71
CA SER A 36 2.63 -6.68 -0.04
C SER A 36 3.02 -7.40 1.25
N LEU A 37 2.24 -7.20 2.31
CA LEU A 37 2.35 -7.90 3.57
C LEU A 37 1.09 -8.76 3.76
N THR A 38 1.25 -10.07 3.71
CA THR A 38 0.17 -11.05 3.76
C THR A 38 0.18 -11.80 5.10
N ASP A 39 -0.97 -11.93 5.75
CA ASP A 39 -1.12 -12.71 6.97
C ASP A 39 -1.23 -14.23 6.68
N ASN A 40 -1.42 -15.05 7.72
CA ASN A 40 -1.52 -16.51 7.54
C ASN A 40 -2.87 -16.96 6.98
N PHE A 41 -3.87 -16.08 6.95
CA PHE A 41 -5.20 -16.34 6.42
C PHE A 41 -5.33 -15.90 4.95
N GLY A 42 -4.33 -15.20 4.40
CA GLY A 42 -4.35 -14.69 3.04
C GLY A 42 -4.93 -13.28 2.90
N ASN A 43 -5.22 -12.58 4.02
CA ASN A 43 -5.50 -11.16 3.97
C ASN A 43 -4.18 -10.41 3.76
N TYR A 44 -4.22 -9.27 3.07
CA TYR A 44 -3.01 -8.48 2.85
C TYR A 44 -3.27 -6.99 2.80
N VAL A 45 -2.24 -6.23 3.15
CA VAL A 45 -2.09 -4.84 2.73
C VAL A 45 -0.98 -4.76 1.69
N GLN A 46 -1.21 -4.00 0.63
CA GLN A 46 -0.22 -3.78 -0.42
C GLN A 46 -0.08 -2.30 -0.76
N VAL A 47 1.09 -1.94 -1.26
CA VAL A 47 1.40 -0.60 -1.75
C VAL A 47 1.89 -0.68 -3.18
N ALA A 48 1.45 0.26 -4.01
CA ALA A 48 2.03 0.57 -5.31
C ALA A 48 2.60 1.99 -5.32
N GLY A 49 3.69 2.20 -6.05
CA GLY A 49 4.44 3.45 -6.10
C GLY A 49 5.53 3.56 -5.02
N GLY A 50 6.00 4.77 -4.79
CA GLY A 50 7.08 5.03 -3.82
C GLY A 50 7.27 6.50 -3.49
N GLY A 51 8.03 6.77 -2.43
CA GLY A 51 8.29 8.13 -1.96
C GLY A 51 7.01 8.86 -1.54
N VAL A 52 6.57 9.81 -2.37
CA VAL A 52 5.40 10.68 -2.12
C VAL A 52 4.19 10.33 -3.01
N THR A 53 4.31 9.25 -3.79
CA THR A 53 3.31 8.79 -4.77
C THR A 53 2.98 7.34 -4.49
N CYS A 54 2.32 7.06 -3.36
CA CYS A 54 1.92 5.71 -2.98
C CYS A 54 0.39 5.56 -3.01
N MET A 55 -0.08 4.43 -3.54
CA MET A 55 -1.45 3.93 -3.38
C MET A 55 -1.42 2.73 -2.43
N ILE A 56 -2.40 2.60 -1.54
CA ILE A 56 -2.49 1.47 -0.62
C ILE A 56 -3.80 0.72 -0.83
N GLU A 57 -3.73 -0.60 -0.86
CA GLU A 57 -4.87 -1.49 -0.89
C GLU A 57 -4.86 -2.41 0.32
N HIS A 58 -6.07 -2.77 0.75
CA HIS A 58 -6.31 -3.81 1.73
C HIS A 58 -7.27 -4.82 1.13
N PHE A 59 -6.92 -6.09 1.25
CA PHE A 59 -7.74 -7.20 0.79
C PHE A 59 -8.06 -8.11 1.95
N LYS A 60 -9.34 -8.49 2.03
CA LYS A 60 -9.81 -9.53 2.94
C LYS A 60 -10.26 -10.73 2.13
N ILE A 61 -9.70 -11.89 2.44
CA ILE A 61 -10.05 -13.16 1.77
C ILE A 61 -11.53 -13.50 2.00
N ASP A 62 -12.04 -13.18 3.20
CA ASP A 62 -13.44 -13.36 3.55
C ASP A 62 -14.34 -12.38 2.77
N GLY A 63 -15.04 -12.94 1.78
CA GLY A 63 -15.84 -12.23 0.79
C GLY A 63 -15.06 -11.68 -0.40
N GLY A 64 -13.74 -11.94 -0.51
CA GLY A 64 -12.92 -11.53 -1.65
C GLY A 64 -12.92 -10.02 -1.90
N ARG A 65 -13.04 -9.22 -0.84
CA ARG A 65 -13.26 -7.77 -0.94
C ARG A 65 -11.94 -7.02 -0.92
N ARG A 66 -11.85 -6.00 -1.76
CA ARG A 66 -10.71 -5.08 -1.85
C ARG A 66 -11.15 -3.66 -1.56
N TRP A 67 -10.28 -2.92 -0.89
CA TRP A 67 -10.48 -1.51 -0.61
C TRP A 67 -9.20 -0.74 -0.93
N ARG A 68 -9.35 0.48 -1.43
CA ARG A 68 -8.25 1.46 -1.52
C ARG A 68 -8.31 2.38 -0.31
N ALA A 69 -7.15 2.67 0.26
CA ALA A 69 -7.02 3.66 1.30
C ALA A 69 -7.29 5.06 0.73
N SER A 70 -7.94 5.90 1.53
CA SER A 70 -8.19 7.31 1.26
C SER A 70 -8.06 8.12 2.56
N HIS A 71 -7.92 9.44 2.47
CA HIS A 71 -7.81 10.34 3.62
C HIS A 71 -8.57 11.65 3.38
N ASP A 72 -8.69 12.49 4.41
CA ASP A 72 -9.46 13.74 4.40
C ASP A 72 -8.72 14.95 3.78
N LYS A 73 -7.55 14.73 3.18
CA LYS A 73 -6.66 15.79 2.66
C LYS A 73 -6.37 15.59 1.18
N PRO A 74 -7.33 15.85 0.28
CA PRO A 74 -7.12 15.65 -1.16
C PRO A 74 -5.93 16.48 -1.67
N SER A 75 -5.18 15.92 -2.61
CA SER A 75 -4.02 16.55 -3.21
C SER A 75 -4.46 17.73 -4.11
N PRO A 76 -3.95 18.95 -3.89
CA PRO A 76 -4.29 20.10 -4.74
C PRO A 76 -3.62 20.05 -6.11
N VAL A 77 -2.59 19.20 -6.29
CA VAL A 77 -1.78 19.11 -7.52
C VAL A 77 -1.97 17.79 -8.26
N ARG A 78 -2.75 16.86 -7.71
CA ARG A 78 -3.08 15.56 -8.32
C ARG A 78 -4.60 15.38 -8.26
N PRO A 79 -5.36 16.03 -9.17
CA PRO A 79 -6.80 15.90 -9.21
C PRO A 79 -7.23 14.46 -9.51
N ASP A 80 -8.52 14.18 -9.30
CA ASP A 80 -9.11 12.88 -9.64
C ASP A 80 -8.82 12.49 -11.10
N GLY A 81 -8.44 11.23 -11.31
CA GLY A 81 -8.01 10.71 -12.61
C GLY A 81 -6.51 10.85 -12.87
N THR A 82 -5.75 11.53 -12.02
CA THR A 82 -4.28 11.56 -12.12
C THR A 82 -3.73 10.13 -12.05
N ILE A 83 -2.89 9.77 -13.02
CA ILE A 83 -2.42 8.39 -13.18
C ILE A 83 -1.19 8.14 -12.30
N LEU A 84 -1.26 7.12 -11.44
CA LEU A 84 -0.08 6.52 -10.83
C LEU A 84 0.49 5.49 -11.81
N VAL A 85 1.75 5.66 -12.19
CA VAL A 85 2.51 4.68 -12.99
C VAL A 85 3.52 3.99 -12.08
N PHE A 86 3.58 2.67 -12.20
CA PHE A 86 4.50 1.79 -11.49
C PHE A 86 4.78 0.57 -12.37
N ARG A 87 5.67 -0.32 -11.97
CA ARG A 87 6.16 -1.36 -12.88
C ARG A 87 5.10 -2.40 -13.25
N ALA A 88 4.13 -2.66 -12.38
CA ALA A 88 3.02 -3.57 -12.64
C ALA A 88 1.83 -2.91 -13.37
N GLY A 89 1.93 -1.64 -13.76
CA GLY A 89 0.93 -0.99 -14.60
C GLY A 89 0.70 0.48 -14.28
N ASN A 90 -0.49 0.96 -14.64
CA ASN A 90 -0.91 2.32 -14.36
C ASN A 90 -2.36 2.31 -13.87
N ILE A 91 -2.68 3.20 -12.92
CA ILE A 91 -3.99 3.26 -12.27
C ILE A 91 -4.45 4.72 -12.16
N PRO A 92 -5.68 5.07 -12.56
CA PRO A 92 -6.26 6.36 -12.23
C PRO A 92 -6.55 6.44 -10.72
N MET A 93 -5.97 7.44 -10.08
CA MET A 93 -6.10 7.71 -8.66
C MET A 93 -7.17 8.76 -8.41
N ARG A 94 -7.82 8.70 -7.25
CA ARG A 94 -8.51 9.88 -6.70
C ARG A 94 -7.51 10.75 -5.97
N SER A 95 -7.81 12.04 -5.90
CA SER A 95 -6.97 13.06 -5.26
C SER A 95 -6.72 12.78 -3.77
N ASP A 96 -7.54 11.96 -3.13
CA ASP A 96 -7.44 11.57 -1.73
C ASP A 96 -6.81 10.19 -1.48
N GLU A 97 -6.24 9.57 -2.50
CA GLU A 97 -5.62 8.23 -2.43
C GLU A 97 -4.08 8.27 -2.47
N TRP A 98 -3.48 9.45 -2.29
CA TRP A 98 -2.04 9.67 -2.43
C TRP A 98 -1.32 9.71 -1.07
N PHE A 99 -0.54 8.68 -0.77
CA PHE A 99 0.17 8.56 0.50
C PHE A 99 1.67 8.82 0.38
N MET A 100 2.24 9.34 1.47
CA MET A 100 3.67 9.34 1.72
C MET A 100 4.12 7.97 2.22
N SER A 101 5.36 7.57 1.91
CA SER A 101 5.92 6.29 2.35
C SER A 101 5.89 6.10 3.87
N ASP A 102 6.02 7.16 4.67
CA ASP A 102 5.88 7.07 6.13
C ASP A 102 4.47 6.65 6.57
N GLN A 103 3.42 7.17 5.92
CA GLN A 103 2.04 6.76 6.19
C GLN A 103 1.79 5.30 5.77
N VAL A 104 2.42 4.87 4.66
CA VAL A 104 2.39 3.45 4.24
C VAL A 104 3.03 2.58 5.33
N VAL A 105 4.17 2.99 5.89
CA VAL A 105 4.82 2.24 6.98
C VAL A 105 3.89 2.12 8.18
N GLU A 106 3.23 3.19 8.61
CA GLU A 106 2.28 3.14 9.73
C GLU A 106 1.16 2.10 9.50
N ILE A 107 0.58 2.08 8.29
CA ILE A 107 -0.47 1.11 7.92
C ILE A 107 0.07 -0.32 7.91
N PHE A 108 1.25 -0.55 7.33
CA PHE A 108 1.86 -1.87 7.29
C PHE A 108 2.21 -2.39 8.70
N LEU A 109 2.70 -1.50 9.58
CA LEU A 109 3.00 -1.87 10.97
C LEU A 109 1.72 -2.10 11.78
N ALA A 110 0.64 -1.36 11.53
CA ALA A 110 -0.65 -1.64 12.15
C ALA A 110 -1.14 -3.04 11.76
N PHE A 111 -1.09 -3.37 10.46
CA PHE A 111 -1.44 -4.71 9.96
C PHE A 111 -0.57 -5.81 10.56
N LEU A 112 0.76 -5.63 10.56
CA LEU A 112 1.71 -6.59 11.12
C LEU A 112 1.38 -6.95 12.58
N ASN A 113 0.99 -5.96 13.38
CA ASN A 113 0.73 -6.10 14.80
C ASN A 113 -0.74 -6.43 15.13
N GLY A 114 -1.61 -6.61 14.13
CA GLY A 114 -3.05 -6.82 14.35
C GLY A 114 -3.74 -5.64 15.04
N LYS A 115 -3.19 -4.43 14.89
CA LYS A 115 -3.75 -3.20 15.47
C LYS A 115 -4.73 -2.54 14.49
N PRO A 116 -5.67 -1.73 14.98
CA PRO A 116 -6.47 -0.86 14.12
C PRO A 116 -5.58 0.02 13.23
N PHE A 117 -6.02 0.26 11.99
CA PHE A 117 -5.37 1.24 11.11
C PHE A 117 -5.51 2.66 11.68
N PRO A 118 -4.63 3.61 11.28
CA PRO A 118 -4.74 4.99 11.72
C PRO A 118 -6.11 5.58 11.40
N SER A 119 -6.69 6.35 12.33
CA SER A 119 -8.06 6.88 12.23
C SER A 119 -8.24 7.90 11.10
N SER A 120 -7.15 8.44 10.56
CA SER A 120 -7.13 9.32 9.39
C SER A 120 -7.26 8.58 8.06
N ILE A 121 -7.31 7.24 8.09
CA ILE A 121 -7.38 6.38 6.90
C ILE A 121 -8.78 5.78 6.76
N TYR A 122 -9.39 6.02 5.61
CA TYR A 122 -10.69 5.48 5.24
C TYR A 122 -10.52 4.45 4.13
N TRP A 123 -11.33 3.39 4.16
CA TRP A 123 -11.26 2.30 3.19
C TRP A 123 -12.43 2.35 2.22
N ARG A 124 -12.14 2.74 0.98
CA ARG A 124 -13.13 2.82 -0.09
C ARG A 124 -13.20 1.49 -0.83
N PRO A 125 -14.37 0.84 -0.93
CA PRO A 125 -14.50 -0.39 -1.71
C PRO A 125 -14.04 -0.18 -3.16
N THR A 126 -13.30 -1.14 -3.69
CA THR A 126 -12.87 -1.17 -5.08
C THR A 126 -13.07 -2.57 -5.65
N HIS A 127 -13.27 -2.63 -6.97
CA HIS A 127 -13.07 -3.88 -7.69
C HIS A 127 -11.56 -4.10 -7.84
N GLY A 128 -11.15 -5.36 -7.90
CA GLY A 128 -9.76 -5.68 -8.19
C GLY A 128 -9.35 -5.23 -9.60
N PHE A 129 -8.04 -5.08 -9.81
CA PHE A 129 -7.44 -4.80 -11.12
C PHE A 129 -7.92 -5.76 -12.21
#